data_AF-A0A0T1W6S3-F1
#
_entry.id   AF-A0A0T1W6S3-F1
#
_cell.length_a   1.000
_cell.length_b   1.000
_cell.length_c   1.000
_cell.angle_alpha   90.00
_cell.angle_beta   90.00
_cell.angle_gamma   90.00
#
_symmetry.space_group_name_H-M   'P 1'
#
loop_
_entity.id
_entity.type
_entity.pdbx_description
1 polymer ?
#
loop_
_entity_poly.entity_id
_entity_poly.type
_entity_poly.pdbx_seq_one_letter_code
_entity_poly.pdbx_strand_id
1 'polypeptide(L)'
;MDAFDVDDADYILVEGGANDFLATSEEITAASDATFKALRGKNANATIVAIGPLVVPRRAESGEYGRVSGAIAAAAQQNGVLYVDPVAEQWLSDESLFFGVVPNSDGYVEFARRLKSDLEQAGLTASCGPTG
;
A
#
# COMPACT_ATOMS: atom_id res chain seq x y z
N MET A 1 13.86 -17.94 2.34
CA MET A 1 12.95 -16.85 1.92
C MET A 1 13.62 -16.22 0.74
N ASP A 2 13.00 -16.33 -0.44
CA ASP A 2 13.54 -15.76 -1.67
C ASP A 2 13.70 -14.26 -1.50
N ALA A 3 14.90 -13.78 -1.75
CA ALA A 3 15.18 -12.36 -1.76
C ALA A 3 14.32 -11.76 -2.89
N PHE A 4 13.45 -10.80 -2.55
CA PHE A 4 12.87 -9.91 -3.56
C PHE A 4 13.99 -9.43 -4.48
N ASP A 5 13.93 -9.83 -5.75
CA ASP A 5 14.81 -9.37 -6.81
C ASP A 5 14.28 -8.02 -7.28
N VAL A 6 14.69 -6.97 -6.58
CA VAL A 6 14.26 -5.58 -6.81
C VAL A 6 15.41 -4.72 -7.30
N ASP A 7 16.57 -5.32 -7.57
CA ASP A 7 17.83 -4.61 -7.78
C ASP A 7 17.75 -3.66 -8.99
N ASP A 8 16.90 -3.98 -9.98
CA ASP A 8 16.68 -3.18 -11.19
C ASP A 8 15.27 -2.53 -11.27
N ALA A 9 14.50 -2.54 -10.19
CA ALA A 9 13.16 -1.93 -10.18
C ALA A 9 13.21 -0.40 -10.05
N ASP A 10 12.54 0.33 -10.93
CA ASP A 10 12.33 1.78 -10.76
C ASP A 10 11.32 2.09 -9.64
N TYR A 11 10.33 1.21 -9.47
CA TYR A 11 9.24 1.35 -8.50
C TYR A 11 9.03 0.06 -7.71
N ILE A 12 8.86 0.18 -6.40
CA ILE A 12 8.52 -0.93 -5.51
C ILE A 12 7.21 -0.57 -4.80
N LEU A 13 6.15 -1.35 -5.06
CA LEU A 13 4.87 -1.22 -4.37
C LEU A 13 4.83 -2.19 -3.20
N VAL A 14 4.47 -1.69 -2.02
CA VAL A 14 4.31 -2.49 -0.80
C VAL A 14 2.87 -2.34 -0.31
N GLU A 15 2.03 -3.34 -0.56
CA GLU A 15 0.64 -3.37 -0.11
C GLU A 15 0.48 -4.33 1.08
N GLY A 16 -0.18 -3.90 2.15
CA GLY A 16 -0.37 -4.76 3.32
C GLY A 16 -1.09 -4.11 4.50
N GLY A 17 -1.11 -4.81 5.64
CA GLY A 17 -1.71 -4.34 6.90
C GLY A 17 -3.03 -5.02 7.25
N ALA A 18 -3.79 -5.53 6.27
CA ALA A 18 -5.16 -6.02 6.54
C ALA A 18 -5.21 -7.18 7.54
N ASN A 19 -4.14 -7.98 7.64
CA ASN A 19 -4.03 -9.11 8.57
C ASN A 19 -3.37 -8.72 9.91
N ASP A 20 -2.88 -7.49 10.04
CA ASP A 20 -2.11 -7.01 11.19
C ASP A 20 -3.00 -6.30 12.23
N PHE A 21 -4.33 -6.37 12.07
CA PHE A 21 -5.29 -5.68 12.95
C PHE A 21 -5.24 -6.12 14.42
N LEU A 22 -4.61 -7.25 14.75
CA LEU A 22 -4.36 -7.69 16.13
C LEU A 22 -3.03 -7.18 16.70
N ALA A 23 -2.11 -6.75 15.85
CA ALA A 23 -0.84 -6.19 16.28
C ALA A 23 -1.02 -4.76 16.78
N THR A 24 -0.14 -4.33 17.69
CA THR A 24 -0.09 -2.96 18.19
C THR A 24 0.44 -2.00 17.13
N SER A 25 0.16 -0.70 17.28
CA SER A 25 0.69 0.33 16.36
C SER A 25 2.22 0.35 16.36
N GLU A 26 2.84 0.10 17.51
CA GLU A 26 4.30 0.04 17.68
C GLU A 26 4.90 -1.14 16.90
N GLU A 27 4.30 -2.33 16.98
CA GLU A 27 4.74 -3.51 16.22
C GLU A 27 4.62 -3.29 14.71
N ILE A 28 3.50 -2.72 14.25
CA ILE A 28 3.26 -2.43 12.83
C ILE A 28 4.24 -1.38 12.32
N THR A 29 4.47 -0.31 13.09
CA THR A 29 5.42 0.75 12.73
C THR A 29 6.84 0.19 12.62
N ALA A 30 7.27 -0.62 13.59
CA ALA A 30 8.60 -1.22 13.60
C ALA A 30 8.80 -2.22 12.44
N ALA A 31 7.80 -3.06 12.15
CA ALA A 31 7.87 -4.01 11.03
C ALA A 31 7.89 -3.30 9.66
N SER A 32 7.10 -2.23 9.52
CA SER A 32 7.08 -1.41 8.30
C SER A 32 8.41 -0.69 8.09
N ASP A 33 8.96 -0.06 9.14
CA ASP A 33 10.28 0.58 9.12
C ASP A 33 11.39 -0.40 8.71
N ALA A 34 11.41 -1.60 9.31
CA ALA A 34 12.37 -2.63 8.96
C ALA A 34 12.24 -3.05 7.48
N THR A 35 11.02 -3.15 6.97
CA THR A 35 10.74 -3.49 5.57
C THR A 35 11.26 -2.41 4.63
N PHE A 36 10.96 -1.14 4.88
CA PHE A 36 11.42 -0.03 4.03
C PHE A 36 12.94 0.12 4.03
N LYS A 37 13.58 -0.05 5.18
CA LYS A 37 15.05 -0.06 5.29
C LYS A 37 15.67 -1.22 4.51
N ALA A 38 15.07 -2.41 4.59
CA ALA A 38 15.55 -3.57 3.84
C ALA A 38 15.44 -3.35 2.31
N LEU A 39 14.31 -2.80 1.84
CA LEU A 39 14.12 -2.48 0.42
C LEU A 39 15.10 -1.42 -0.06
N ARG A 40 15.29 -0.34 0.71
CA ARG A 40 16.27 0.71 0.38
C ARG A 40 17.71 0.19 0.37
N GLY A 41 18.03 -0.76 1.25
CA GLY A 41 19.33 -1.43 1.27
C GLY A 41 19.61 -2.29 0.04
N LYS A 42 18.57 -2.83 -0.60
CA LYS A 42 18.68 -3.60 -1.85
C LYS A 42 18.74 -2.69 -3.07
N ASN A 43 17.81 -1.76 -3.17
CA ASN A 43 17.77 -0.80 -4.27
C ASN A 43 17.64 0.62 -3.71
N ALA A 44 18.80 1.31 -3.68
CA ALA A 44 18.86 2.68 -3.19
C ALA A 44 18.12 3.68 -4.11
N ASN A 45 17.95 3.34 -5.39
CA ASN A 45 17.42 4.23 -6.42
C ASN A 45 15.91 4.07 -6.65
N ALA A 46 15.32 2.94 -6.27
CA ALA A 46 13.89 2.69 -6.45
C ALA A 46 13.04 3.71 -5.69
N THR A 47 11.93 4.13 -6.32
CA THR A 47 10.85 4.82 -5.63
C THR A 47 9.98 3.77 -4.92
N ILE A 48 9.92 3.84 -3.60
CA ILE A 48 9.08 2.96 -2.79
C ILE A 48 7.74 3.66 -2.58
N VAL A 49 6.64 2.95 -2.85
CA VAL A 49 5.28 3.38 -2.54
C VAL A 49 4.65 2.33 -1.63
N ALA A 50 4.29 2.74 -0.42
CA ALA A 50 3.51 1.93 0.50
C ALA A 50 2.01 2.19 0.29
N ILE A 51 1.22 1.13 0.30
CA ILE A 51 -0.23 1.14 0.10
C ILE A 51 -0.86 0.52 1.35
N GLY A 52 -1.69 1.30 2.03
CA GLY A 52 -2.39 0.87 3.24
C GLY A 52 -3.41 -0.25 3.00
N PRO A 53 -4.00 -0.80 4.08
CA PRO A 53 -4.94 -1.90 3.98
C PRO A 53 -6.26 -1.47 3.32
N LEU A 54 -6.94 -2.42 2.68
CA LEU A 54 -8.30 -2.23 2.19
C LEU A 54 -9.31 -2.48 3.31
N VAL A 55 -10.29 -1.60 3.43
CA VAL A 55 -11.40 -1.79 4.36
C VAL A 55 -12.44 -2.70 3.74
N VAL A 56 -12.57 -3.92 4.27
CA VAL A 56 -13.72 -4.78 3.97
C VAL A 56 -14.95 -4.21 4.70
N PRO A 57 -16.02 -3.80 3.99
CA PRO A 57 -17.20 -3.23 4.62
C PRO A 57 -17.88 -4.19 5.60
N ARG A 58 -18.49 -3.64 6.66
CA ARG A 58 -19.32 -4.35 7.65
C ARG A 58 -18.60 -5.46 8.45
N ARG A 59 -17.28 -5.48 8.42
CA ARG A 59 -16.47 -6.37 9.24
C ARG A 59 -16.26 -5.82 10.65
N ALA A 60 -16.06 -6.72 11.61
CA ALA A 60 -15.91 -6.33 13.01
C ALA A 60 -14.60 -5.54 13.22
N GLU A 61 -13.57 -5.89 12.45
CA GLU A 61 -12.23 -5.31 12.47
C GLU A 61 -12.11 -4.02 11.65
N SER A 62 -13.15 -3.58 10.92
CA SER A 62 -13.06 -2.39 10.05
C SER A 62 -12.62 -1.13 10.83
N GLY A 63 -12.95 -1.05 12.14
CA GLY A 63 -12.50 0.04 13.01
C GLY A 63 -10.99 0.03 13.31
N GLU A 64 -10.33 -1.12 13.23
CA GLU A 64 -8.90 -1.28 13.49
C GLU A 64 -8.04 -0.81 12.31
N TYR A 65 -8.58 -0.84 11.09
CA TYR A 65 -7.80 -0.52 9.89
C TYR A 65 -7.35 0.94 9.82
N GLY A 66 -8.06 1.88 10.46
CA GLY A 66 -7.56 3.25 10.61
C GLY A 66 -6.29 3.32 11.45
N ARG A 67 -6.22 2.52 12.53
CA ARG A 67 -5.02 2.43 13.38
C ARG A 67 -3.86 1.76 12.65
N VAL A 68 -4.13 0.67 11.94
CA VAL A 68 -3.12 -0.02 11.11
C VAL A 68 -2.60 0.92 10.01
N SER A 69 -3.49 1.56 9.26
CA SER A 69 -3.14 2.54 8.21
C SER A 69 -2.25 3.65 8.78
N GLY A 70 -2.64 4.24 9.92
CA GLY A 70 -1.87 5.30 10.57
C GLY A 70 -0.47 4.85 11.01
N ALA A 71 -0.30 3.61 11.49
CA ALA A 71 1.00 3.06 11.86
C ALA A 71 1.93 2.86 10.66
N ILE A 72 1.40 2.34 9.54
CA ILE A 72 2.16 2.20 8.28
C ILE A 72 2.54 3.59 7.74
N ALA A 73 1.59 4.53 7.73
CA ALA A 73 1.83 5.91 7.31
C ALA A 73 2.95 6.58 8.10
N ALA A 74 2.98 6.38 9.43
CA ALA A 74 4.04 6.92 10.28
C ALA A 74 5.42 6.35 9.92
N ALA A 75 5.53 5.04 9.69
CA ALA A 75 6.77 4.41 9.24
C ALA A 75 7.19 4.89 7.84
N ALA A 76 6.24 5.06 6.92
CA ALA A 76 6.50 5.57 5.58
C ALA A 76 7.06 7.00 5.62
N GLN A 77 6.45 7.87 6.42
CA GLN A 77 6.90 9.25 6.64
C GLN A 77 8.34 9.29 7.18
N GLN A 78 8.68 8.43 8.16
CA GLN A 78 10.03 8.37 8.74
C GLN A 78 11.10 7.93 7.74
N ASN A 79 10.73 7.15 6.72
CA ASN A 79 11.63 6.59 5.72
C ASN A 79 11.60 7.33 4.38
N GLY A 80 10.84 8.43 4.27
CA GLY A 80 10.66 9.16 3.00
C GLY A 80 10.01 8.31 1.90
N VAL A 81 9.12 7.39 2.30
CA VAL A 81 8.36 6.52 1.40
C VAL A 81 7.02 7.21 1.08
N LEU A 82 6.60 7.16 -0.18
CA LEU A 82 5.28 7.65 -0.57
C LEU A 82 4.22 6.72 0.01
N TYR A 83 3.17 7.27 0.62
CA TYR A 83 2.09 6.50 1.20
C TYR A 83 0.77 6.81 0.52
N VAL A 84 0.07 5.75 0.11
CA VAL A 84 -1.30 5.79 -0.41
C VAL A 84 -2.22 5.19 0.65
N ASP A 85 -3.34 5.86 0.95
CA ASP A 85 -4.22 5.50 2.08
C ASP A 85 -5.64 5.14 1.62
N PRO A 86 -5.86 3.88 1.17
CA PRO A 86 -7.19 3.42 0.79
C PRO A 86 -8.24 3.50 1.90
N VAL A 87 -7.82 3.54 3.18
CA VAL A 87 -8.72 3.66 4.34
C VAL A 87 -9.26 5.08 4.42
N ALA A 88 -8.37 6.09 4.39
CA ALA A 88 -8.78 7.50 4.46
C ALA A 88 -9.61 7.90 3.23
N GLU A 89 -9.29 7.35 2.06
CA GLU A 89 -9.95 7.65 0.79
C GLU A 89 -11.18 6.79 0.49
N GLN A 90 -11.46 5.78 1.34
CA GLN A 90 -12.63 4.92 1.25
C GLN A 90 -12.77 4.18 -0.10
N TRP A 91 -11.66 3.70 -0.67
CA TRP A 91 -11.59 3.17 -2.05
C TRP A 91 -12.62 2.08 -2.38
N LEU A 92 -12.83 1.11 -1.49
CA LEU A 92 -13.71 -0.04 -1.70
C LEU A 92 -14.80 -0.11 -0.62
N SER A 93 -15.61 0.94 -0.52
CA SER A 93 -16.70 1.03 0.47
C SER A 93 -17.95 0.22 0.12
N ASP A 94 -18.04 -0.34 -1.09
CA ASP A 94 -19.13 -1.21 -1.54
C ASP A 94 -18.80 -2.69 -1.32
N GLU A 95 -19.65 -3.38 -0.56
CA GLU A 95 -19.53 -4.81 -0.25
C GLU A 95 -19.68 -5.69 -1.51
N SER A 96 -20.35 -5.20 -2.54
CA SER A 96 -20.50 -5.91 -3.83
C SER A 96 -19.17 -6.11 -4.56
N LEU A 97 -18.11 -5.36 -4.18
CA LEU A 97 -16.77 -5.45 -4.75
C LEU A 97 -15.91 -6.55 -4.11
N PHE A 98 -16.46 -7.35 -3.20
CA PHE A 98 -15.73 -8.39 -2.48
C PHE A 98 -16.28 -9.78 -2.72
N PHE A 99 -15.40 -10.77 -2.60
CA PHE A 99 -15.73 -12.17 -2.37
C PHE A 99 -15.20 -12.58 -0.99
N GLY A 100 -16.01 -12.42 0.05
CA GLY A 100 -15.57 -12.60 1.43
C GLY A 100 -14.69 -11.43 1.89
N VAL A 101 -13.39 -11.67 2.08
CA VAL A 101 -12.41 -10.65 2.55
C VAL A 101 -11.48 -10.12 1.48
N VAL A 102 -11.56 -10.70 0.29
CA VAL A 102 -10.72 -10.32 -0.83
C VAL A 102 -11.59 -9.58 -1.86
N PRO A 103 -11.06 -8.55 -2.53
CA PRO A 103 -11.74 -7.96 -3.68
C PRO A 103 -12.09 -9.04 -4.72
N ASN A 104 -13.25 -8.90 -5.36
CA ASN A 104 -13.57 -9.69 -6.55
C ASN A 104 -12.97 -8.99 -7.79
N SER A 105 -13.31 -9.48 -9.00
CA SER A 105 -12.79 -8.91 -10.24
C SER A 105 -13.08 -7.41 -10.39
N ASP A 106 -14.30 -6.98 -10.10
CA ASP A 106 -14.69 -5.56 -10.18
C ASP A 106 -14.01 -4.74 -9.07
N GLY A 107 -13.85 -5.33 -7.88
CA GLY A 107 -13.09 -4.71 -6.79
C GLY A 107 -11.62 -4.48 -7.13
N TYR A 108 -10.96 -5.43 -7.79
CA TYR A 108 -9.58 -5.24 -8.26
C TYR A 108 -9.48 -4.20 -9.39
N VAL A 109 -10.48 -4.11 -10.25
CA VAL A 109 -10.54 -3.04 -11.27
C VAL A 109 -10.65 -1.67 -10.60
N GLU A 110 -11.54 -1.51 -9.61
CA GLU A 110 -11.68 -0.26 -8.87
C GLU A 110 -10.40 0.07 -8.06
N PHE A 111 -9.80 -0.92 -7.40
CA PHE A 111 -8.51 -0.78 -6.73
C PHE A 111 -7.43 -0.23 -7.67
N ALA A 112 -7.25 -0.85 -8.83
CA ALA A 112 -6.24 -0.44 -9.80
C ALA A 112 -6.52 0.96 -10.36
N ARG A 113 -7.79 1.31 -10.58
CA ARG A 113 -8.21 2.64 -11.04
C ARG A 113 -7.87 3.72 -10.01
N ARG A 114 -8.14 3.46 -8.73
CA ARG A 114 -7.81 4.37 -7.63
C ARG A 114 -6.30 4.53 -7.45
N LEU A 115 -5.58 3.41 -7.37
CA LEU A 115 -4.12 3.42 -7.26
C LEU A 115 -3.46 4.20 -8.40
N LYS A 116 -3.90 3.97 -9.65
CA LYS A 116 -3.42 4.75 -10.81
C LYS A 116 -3.65 6.25 -10.60
N SER A 117 -4.86 6.65 -10.22
CA SER A 117 -5.21 8.05 -9.98
C SER A 117 -4.28 8.71 -8.95
N ASP A 118 -3.96 8.02 -7.87
CA ASP A 118 -3.19 8.62 -6.78
C ASP A 118 -1.69 8.63 -7.07
N LEU A 119 -1.18 7.64 -7.79
CA LEU A 119 0.17 7.68 -8.37
C LEU A 119 0.31 8.85 -9.36
N GLU A 120 -0.67 9.06 -10.24
CA GLU A 120 -0.67 10.20 -11.18
C GLU A 120 -0.70 11.55 -10.45
N GLN A 121 -1.51 11.68 -9.40
CA GLN A 121 -1.56 12.88 -8.56
C GLN A 121 -0.25 13.13 -7.80
N ALA A 122 0.44 12.07 -7.39
CA ALA A 122 1.77 12.13 -6.80
C ALA A 122 2.88 12.44 -7.83
N GLY A 123 2.54 12.60 -9.11
CA GLY A 123 3.49 12.87 -10.20
C GLY A 123 4.18 11.61 -10.73
N LEU A 124 3.80 10.43 -10.25
CA LEU A 124 4.26 9.14 -10.74
C LEU A 124 3.46 8.74 -11.98
N THR A 125 3.71 9.46 -13.06
CA THR A 125 3.13 9.20 -14.38
C THR A 125 4.10 8.38 -15.23
N ALA A 126 3.58 7.53 -16.10
CA ALA A 126 4.41 6.83 -17.06
C ALA A 126 5.16 7.84 -17.96
N SER A 127 6.47 7.72 -18.05
CA SER A 127 7.32 8.56 -18.90
C SER A 127 7.27 8.19 -20.38
N CYS A 128 6.25 7.44 -20.83
CA CYS A 128 6.08 7.07 -22.24
C CYS A 128 5.87 8.32 -23.12
N GLY A 129 6.97 8.98 -23.48
CA GLY A 129 7.08 9.77 -24.70
C GLY A 129 7.19 8.83 -25.90
N PRO A 130 6.71 9.23 -27.09
CA PRO A 130 6.88 8.45 -28.30
C PRO A 130 8.38 8.23 -28.53
N THR A 131 8.81 6.97 -28.67
CA THR A 131 10.09 6.67 -29.33
C THR A 131 10.00 7.23 -30.74
N GLY A 132 10.89 8.19 -31.05
CA GLY A 132 11.00 8.80 -32.37
C GLY A 132 11.41 7.84 -33.47
#